data_AF-E6ML40-F1
#
_entry.id   AF-E6ML40-F1
#
_cell.length_a   1.000
_cell.length_b   1.000
_cell.length_c   1.000
_cell.angle_alpha   90.00
_cell.angle_beta   90.00
_cell.angle_gamma   90.00
#
_symmetry.space_group_name_H-M   'P 1'
#
loop_
_entity.id
_entity.type
_entity.pdbx_description
1 polymer ?
#
loop_
_entity_poly.entity_id
_entity_poly.type
_entity_poly.pdbx_seq_one_letter_code
_entity_poly.pdbx_strand_id
1 'polypeptide(L)' 'MGKLHFGYKRHTVTDENGLALAEETTAVNESDMKHLETHLKKTKLPRKALVYADKGYDMVLE' A
#
# COMPACT_ATOMS: atom_id res chain seq x y z
N MET A 1 -19.69 -3.38 21.08
CA MET A 1 -18.59 -2.42 20.91
C MET A 1 -17.38 -3.17 20.39
N GLY A 2 -16.78 -2.72 19.28
CA GLY A 2 -15.57 -3.33 18.72
C GLY A 2 -14.37 -3.13 19.64
N LYS A 3 -13.42 -4.08 19.64
CA LYS A 3 -12.14 -3.90 20.34
C LYS A 3 -11.40 -2.70 19.73
N LEU A 4 -10.80 -1.86 20.57
CA LEU A 4 -9.86 -0.85 20.13
C LEU A 4 -8.54 -1.56 19.84
N HIS A 5 -8.09 -1.49 18.59
CA HIS A 5 -6.78 -1.98 18.19
C HIS A 5 -5.81 -0.80 18.26
N PHE A 6 -4.76 -0.94 19.06
CA PHE A 6 -3.67 0.02 19.15
C PHE A 6 -2.44 -0.57 18.49
N GLY A 7 -1.75 0.23 17.69
CA GLY A 7 -0.56 -0.20 16.98
C GLY A 7 -0.40 0.52 15.66
N TYR A 8 0.59 0.06 14.91
CA TYR A 8 0.91 0.53 13.58
C TYR A 8 0.88 -0.64 12.62
N LYS A 9 0.65 -0.33 11.35
CA LYS A 9 0.79 -1.27 10.25
C LYS A 9 1.74 -0.69 9.22
N ARG A 10 2.54 -1.57 8.64
CA ARG A 10 3.54 -1.20 7.63
C ARG A 10 3.09 -1.74 6.28
N HIS A 11 3.07 -0.84 5.31
CA HIS A 11 2.84 -1.12 3.90
C HIS A 11 4.18 -1.13 3.20
N THR A 12 4.45 -2.19 2.45
CA THR A 12 5.69 -2.34 1.71
C THR A 12 5.34 -2.60 0.25
N VAL A 13 5.87 -1.78 -0.64
CA VAL A 13 5.83 -2.04 -2.08
C VAL A 13 7.10 -2.76 -2.47
N THR A 14 6.98 -3.92 -3.11
CA THR A 14 8.13 -4.69 -3.58
C THR A 14 8.13 -4.82 -5.10
N ASP A 15 9.30 -5.08 -5.67
CA ASP A 15 9.37 -5.65 -7.01
C ASP A 15 9.02 -7.15 -6.99
N GLU A 16 9.08 -7.77 -8.16
CA GLU A 16 8.80 -9.21 -8.36
C GLU A 16 9.81 -10.14 -7.67
N ASN A 17 11.00 -9.63 -7.32
CA ASN A 17 12.04 -10.38 -6.62
C ASN A 17 11.98 -10.17 -5.09
N GLY A 18 11.04 -9.35 -4.60
CA GLY A 18 10.87 -9.03 -3.19
C GLY A 18 11.74 -7.87 -2.69
N LEU A 19 12.38 -7.10 -3.58
CA LEU A 19 13.12 -5.89 -3.19
C LEU A 19 12.14 -4.80 -2.78
N ALA A 20 12.29 -4.27 -1.57
CA ALA A 20 11.47 -3.15 -1.09
C ALA A 20 11.80 -1.86 -1.86
N LEU A 21 10.79 -1.31 -2.54
CA LEU A 21 10.88 -0.07 -3.32
C LEU A 21 10.41 1.15 -2.52
N ALA A 22 9.42 0.96 -1.65
CA ALA A 22 8.89 1.98 -0.77
C ALA A 22 8.23 1.36 0.46
N GLU A 23 8.20 2.13 1.56
CA GLU A 23 7.49 1.77 2.78
C GLU A 23 6.66 2.96 3.30
N GLU A 24 5.58 2.63 4.00
CA GLU A 24 4.76 3.60 4.73
C GLU A 24 4.17 2.94 5.96
N THR A 25 4.15 3.68 7.07
CA THR A 25 3.59 3.20 8.33
C THR A 25 2.41 4.07 8.70
N THR A 26 1.24 3.46 8.90
CA THR A 26 0.02 4.15 9.32
C THR A 26 -0.48 3.61 10.65
N ALA A 27 -1.33 4.36 11.34
CA ALA A 27 -1.97 3.84 12.54
C ALA A 27 -2.88 2.65 12.18
N VAL A 28 -2.95 1.65 13.06
CA VAL A 28 -3.66 0.39 12.77
C VAL A 28 -5.16 0.58 12.47
N ASN A 29 -5.76 1.64 13.00
CA ASN A 29 -7.17 1.98 12.81
C ASN A 29 -7.47 2.68 11.48
N GLU A 30 -6.46 3.10 10.74
CA GLU A 30 -6.66 3.67 9.41
C GLU A 30 -7.04 2.57 8.41
N SER A 31 -7.51 2.89 7.21
CA SER A 31 -7.81 1.88 6.18
C SER A 31 -6.69 1.82 5.15
N ASP A 32 -6.27 0.61 4.77
CA ASP A 32 -5.15 0.41 3.84
C ASP A 32 -5.49 0.83 2.41
N MET A 33 -6.75 0.65 2.02
CA MET A 33 -7.27 1.00 0.69
C MET A 33 -7.07 2.49 0.35
N LYS A 34 -7.06 3.37 1.35
CA LYS A 34 -6.91 4.83 1.16
C LYS A 34 -5.48 5.26 0.82
N HIS A 35 -4.49 4.38 1.02
CA HIS A 35 -3.08 4.76 0.97
C HIS A 35 -2.35 4.28 -0.29
N LEU A 36 -3.02 3.49 -1.16
CA LEU A 36 -2.39 2.90 -2.34
C LEU A 36 -1.76 3.94 -3.27
N GLU A 37 -2.49 5.00 -3.61
CA GLU A 37 -1.99 6.03 -4.53
C GLU A 37 -0.72 6.72 -3.97
N THR A 38 -0.72 7.01 -2.66
CA THR A 38 0.43 7.57 -1.96
C THR A 38 1.64 6.63 -2.01
N HIS A 39 1.42 5.33 -1.81
CA HIS A 39 2.48 4.32 -1.92
C HIS A 39 3.06 4.28 -3.33
N LEU A 40 2.21 4.26 -4.36
CA LEU A 40 2.64 4.18 -5.76
C LEU A 40 3.40 5.44 -6.19
N LYS A 41 3.01 6.62 -5.72
CA LYS A 41 3.74 7.88 -5.98
C LYS A 41 5.15 7.91 -5.40
N LYS A 42 5.40 7.19 -4.30
CA LYS A 42 6.76 7.06 -3.72
C LYS A 42 7.66 6.15 -4.56
N THR A 43 7.06 5.27 -5.37
CA THR A 43 7.79 4.39 -6.28
C THR A 43 7.96 5.02 -7.65
N LYS A 44 9.12 4.82 -8.28
CA LYS A 44 9.39 5.29 -9.65
C LYS A 44 8.90 4.26 -10.67
N LEU A 45 7.61 3.92 -10.63
CA LEU A 45 7.05 2.92 -11.53
C LEU A 45 6.88 3.51 -12.95
N PRO A 46 7.08 2.69 -14.00
CA PRO A 46 6.74 3.08 -15.35
C PRO A 46 5.22 3.28 -15.48
N ARG A 47 4.82 4.14 -16.42
CA ARG A 47 3.41 4.42 -16.68
C ARG A 47 2.68 3.15 -17.11
N LYS A 48 1.46 2.92 -16.62
CA LYS A 48 0.69 1.67 -16.82
C LYS A 48 1.39 0.40 -16.30
N ALA A 49 2.29 0.52 -15.32
CA ALA A 49 2.83 -0.64 -14.63
C ALA A 49 1.70 -1.49 -14.04
N LEU A 50 1.83 -2.81 -14.17
CA LEU A 50 0.93 -3.75 -13.52
C LEU A 50 1.26 -3.80 -12.03
N VAL A 51 0.28 -3.51 -11.18
CA VAL A 51 0.41 -3.54 -9.72
C VAL A 51 -0.45 -4.67 -9.19
N TYR A 52 0.17 -5.61 -8.47
CA TYR A 52 -0.54 -6.63 -7.72
C TYR A 52 -0.81 -6.10 -6.31
N ALA A 53 -2.08 -6.09 -5.90
CA ALA A 53 -2.50 -5.66 -4.58
C ALA A 53 -3.53 -6.64 -4.02
N ASP A 54 -3.73 -6.60 -2.70
CA ASP A 54 -4.73 -7.45 -2.05
C ASP A 54 -6.17 -7.07 -2.48
N LYS A 55 -7.14 -7.91 -2.14
CA LYS A 55 -8.55 -7.63 -2.41
C LYS A 55 -9.00 -6.34 -1.73
N GLY A 56 -9.78 -5.55 -2.46
CA GLY A 56 -10.32 -4.27 -1.98
C GLY A 56 -9.47 -3.07 -2.37
N TYR A 57 -8.26 -3.26 -2.88
CA TYR A 57 -7.55 -2.16 -3.53
C TYR A 57 -8.15 -1.85 -4.90
N ASP A 58 -8.64 -0.63 -5.09
CA ASP A 58 -9.05 -0.15 -6.40
C ASP A 58 -7.79 0.06 -7.25
N MET A 59 -7.68 -0.71 -8.34
CA MET A 59 -6.58 -0.57 -9.30
C MET A 59 -6.74 0.77 -10.03
N VAL A 60 -5.97 1.78 -9.63
CA VAL A 60 -5.85 3.03 -10.38
C VAL A 60 -4.88 2.78 -11.55
N LEU A 61 -5.43 2.63 -12.74
CA LEU A 61 -4.68 2.60 -14.00
C LEU A 61 -4.42 4.06 -14.44
N GLU A 62 -3.18 4.55 -14.38
CA GLU A 62 -2.74 5.79 -15.06
C GLU A 62 -1.50 5.61 -15.98
#